data_AF-I7FGC8-F1
#
_entry.id   AF-I7FGC8-F1
#
_cell.length_a   1.000
_cell.length_b   1.000
_cell.length_c   1.000
_cell.angle_alpha   90.00
_cell.angle_beta   90.00
_cell.angle_gamma   90.00
#
_symmetry.space_group_name_H-M   'P 1'
#
loop_
_entity.id
_entity.type
_entity.pdbx_description
1 polymer ?
#
loop_
_entity_poly.entity_id
_entity_poly.type
_entity_poly.pdbx_seq_one_letter_code
_entity_poly.pdbx_strand_id
1 'polypeptide(L)'
;MTVRGLLDESLMAGSRIVAGEDLLDEELTWVLPLNEVLSQHDRLDAVAVYARPESLTARASTLSALAARGATTLLVDGVAPPDLGGLPAGLVVVELGIPVGFAALNRLLAERALSQEVHVMRYSTHVHATLAGLFHRGAGLQILVREVSNLARNPAVALDARGHVVAHHGLPPEAVAALADSVSRMLAADLPASERRHDGHDTRTQQVTGPEDSRWTCVASAIRLGKSFEGWVAVLVPTLAPDHADGPSKHDLARHEVLTEQATAIIGSEMLRQRSVDEAEERARGDFVQALVHGSFSSEHDMRARAEHHDIELDARFGVFVAPGVLPRGPDSPTTPMVRLARYAAGVAAHPSVHAYVTVIGDVLVVVRTLRGEDAAAMRSEMAEYAEAMSGELQRRRGLPAPVAYGRPALGAGEVRESYREARVALGIARRLHRTGATSYQQLRGFTVLAQVAETEDSRQLVRDVLGPLRSSPDLLETLEAYLSEGGNINATARTLNVHRNTMLAKLDRISRMLGMDVRDPEHQFTVWLAIRLDLLDEVHSAVEREASFR
;
A
#
# COMPACT_ATOMS: atom_id res chain seq x y z
N MET A 1 39.41 -1.87 9.68
CA MET A 1 40.17 -2.00 10.95
C MET A 1 40.49 -0.59 11.45
N THR A 2 40.58 -0.28 12.75
CA THR A 2 40.95 1.10 13.17
C THR A 2 42.46 1.29 13.29
N VAL A 3 42.94 2.54 13.37
CA VAL A 3 44.37 2.83 13.65
C VAL A 3 44.80 2.21 14.97
N ARG A 4 43.96 2.30 16.01
CA ARG A 4 44.16 1.65 17.30
C ARG A 4 44.31 0.14 17.15
N GLY A 5 43.40 -0.50 16.40
CA GLY A 5 43.45 -1.94 16.14
C GLY A 5 44.67 -2.37 15.34
N LEU A 6 45.23 -1.49 14.49
CA LEU A 6 46.51 -1.73 13.82
C LEU A 6 47.67 -1.71 14.83
N LEU A 7 47.69 -0.74 15.75
CA LEU A 7 48.76 -0.60 16.75
C LEU A 7 48.83 -1.77 17.75
N ASP A 8 47.72 -2.47 17.97
CA ASP A 8 47.65 -3.68 18.82
C ASP A 8 48.28 -4.92 18.16
N GLU A 9 48.59 -4.87 16.86
CA GLU A 9 49.18 -6.00 16.15
C GLU A 9 50.65 -6.19 16.51
N SER A 10 51.08 -7.45 16.58
CA SER A 10 52.47 -7.80 16.91
C SER A 10 53.52 -7.16 15.99
N LEU A 11 53.15 -6.89 14.73
CA LEU A 11 54.00 -6.21 13.76
C LEU A 11 54.22 -4.72 14.09
N MET A 12 53.34 -4.11 14.88
CA MET A 12 53.44 -2.72 15.31
C MET A 12 54.07 -2.60 16.71
N ALA A 13 54.60 -3.68 17.28
CA ALA A 13 55.24 -3.65 18.58
C ALA A 13 56.42 -2.66 18.62
N GLY A 14 56.38 -1.72 19.57
CA GLY A 14 57.37 -0.65 19.69
C GLY A 14 57.12 0.56 18.79
N SER A 15 55.95 0.66 18.15
CA SER A 15 55.55 1.87 17.42
C SER A 15 55.25 3.02 18.38
N ARG A 16 55.51 4.25 17.93
CA ARG A 16 55.26 5.49 18.70
C ARG A 16 54.34 6.41 17.90
N ILE A 17 53.29 6.89 18.55
CA ILE A 17 52.42 7.92 17.96
C ILE A 17 53.13 9.27 18.12
N VAL A 18 53.27 10.00 17.01
CA VAL A 18 53.90 11.33 16.96
C VAL A 18 52.85 12.43 16.96
N ALA A 19 51.68 12.19 16.35
CA ALA A 19 50.56 13.11 16.33
C ALA A 19 49.23 12.39 16.01
N GLY A 20 48.10 13.04 16.34
CA GLY A 20 46.76 12.56 16.02
C GLY A 20 46.21 11.50 16.97
N GLU A 21 46.58 11.53 18.26
CA GLU A 21 46.06 10.58 19.26
C GLU A 21 44.53 10.61 19.39
N ASP A 22 43.90 11.73 19.04
CA ASP A 22 42.45 11.94 19.01
C ASP A 22 41.74 11.24 17.84
N LEU A 23 42.49 10.74 16.86
CA LEU A 23 41.97 10.12 15.62
C LEU A 23 42.29 8.63 15.51
N LEU A 24 42.66 7.97 16.61
CA LEU A 24 43.06 6.55 16.60
C LEU A 24 41.91 5.59 16.27
N ASP A 25 40.67 6.03 16.42
CA ASP A 25 39.48 5.22 16.17
C ASP A 25 38.95 5.35 14.73
N GLU A 26 39.66 6.10 13.87
CA GLU A 26 39.41 6.19 12.44
C GLU A 26 39.65 4.86 11.72
N GLU A 27 38.84 4.60 10.69
CA GLU A 27 38.93 3.37 9.92
C GLU A 27 40.09 3.39 8.92
N LEU A 28 40.70 2.22 8.78
CA LEU A 28 41.78 1.87 7.87
C LEU A 28 41.42 0.58 7.12
N THR A 29 41.55 0.68 5.80
CA THR A 29 41.22 -0.41 4.86
C THR A 29 42.42 -0.79 4.00
N TRP A 30 43.27 0.18 3.63
CA TRP A 30 44.41 -0.04 2.74
C TRP A 30 45.66 0.67 3.23
N VAL A 31 46.83 0.15 2.85
CA VAL A 31 48.10 0.87 2.95
C VAL A 31 48.69 1.06 1.56
N LEU A 32 49.08 2.29 1.24
CA LEU A 32 49.74 2.66 -0.03
C LEU A 32 51.09 3.32 0.24
N PRO A 33 52.12 3.07 -0.59
CA PRO A 33 53.41 3.71 -0.42
C PRO A 33 53.35 5.17 -0.90
N LEU A 34 54.06 6.06 -0.22
CA LEU A 34 54.03 7.51 -0.46
C LEU A 34 54.30 7.90 -1.93
N ASN A 35 55.21 7.19 -2.60
CA ASN A 35 55.54 7.44 -4.01
C ASN A 35 54.36 7.19 -4.96
N GLU A 36 53.54 6.19 -4.67
CA GLU A 36 52.35 5.85 -5.47
C GLU A 36 51.25 6.88 -5.24
N VAL A 37 51.00 7.24 -3.98
CA VAL A 37 50.01 8.26 -3.61
C VAL A 37 50.35 9.63 -4.21
N LEU A 38 51.63 9.95 -4.36
CA LEU A 38 52.10 11.18 -5.01
C LEU A 38 51.92 11.17 -6.53
N SER A 39 51.84 9.98 -7.16
CA SER A 39 51.66 9.84 -8.60
C SER A 39 50.19 9.88 -9.04
N GLN A 40 49.26 9.70 -8.10
CA GLN A 40 47.81 9.64 -8.33
C GLN A 40 47.08 10.72 -7.53
N HIS A 41 45.89 11.13 -7.96
CA HIS A 41 45.10 12.19 -7.30
C HIS A 41 43.78 11.67 -6.68
N ASP A 42 43.68 10.37 -6.45
CA ASP A 42 42.49 9.74 -5.86
C ASP A 42 42.26 10.19 -4.41
N ARG A 43 40.99 10.08 -3.96
CA ARG A 43 40.61 10.25 -2.56
C ARG A 43 41.25 9.14 -1.72
N LEU A 44 41.71 9.49 -0.52
CA LEU A 44 42.45 8.62 0.38
C LEU A 44 41.66 8.27 1.65
N ASP A 45 40.33 8.29 1.55
CA ASP A 45 39.44 7.98 2.66
C ASP A 45 39.76 6.55 3.20
N ALA A 46 40.04 6.44 4.50
CA ALA A 46 40.45 5.19 5.18
C ALA A 46 41.74 4.53 4.62
N VAL A 47 42.66 5.31 4.05
CA VAL A 47 43.97 4.83 3.56
C VAL A 47 45.09 5.30 4.48
N ALA A 48 45.94 4.36 4.90
CA ALA A 48 47.22 4.66 5.54
C ALA A 48 48.34 4.80 4.51
N VAL A 49 49.16 5.84 4.63
CA VAL A 49 50.28 6.09 3.72
C VAL A 49 51.56 5.58 4.37
N TYR A 50 52.28 4.68 3.72
CA TYR A 50 53.57 4.19 4.17
C TYR A 50 54.71 5.02 3.58
N ALA A 51 55.63 5.48 4.42
CA ALA A 51 56.79 6.25 4.00
C ALA A 51 58.06 5.81 4.76
N ARG A 52 59.20 5.91 4.09
CA ARG A 52 60.51 5.84 4.76
C ARG A 52 60.95 7.23 5.19
N PRO A 53 61.70 7.39 6.30
CA PRO A 53 62.18 8.68 6.77
C PRO A 53 62.87 9.51 5.67
N GLU A 54 63.69 8.89 4.83
CA GLU A 54 64.41 9.59 3.76
C GLU A 54 63.47 10.25 2.73
N SER A 55 62.32 9.63 2.48
CA SER A 55 61.32 10.08 1.50
C SER A 55 60.46 11.25 2.01
N LEU A 56 60.55 11.57 3.29
CA LEU A 56 59.79 12.64 3.95
C LEU A 56 60.57 13.95 4.07
N THR A 57 61.88 13.93 3.83
CA THR A 57 62.76 15.08 3.96
C THR A 57 62.36 16.21 2.97
N ALA A 58 62.03 17.39 3.49
CA ALA A 58 61.65 18.61 2.74
C ALA A 58 60.25 18.66 2.06
N ARG A 59 59.20 18.14 2.71
CA ARG A 59 57.86 18.04 2.09
C ARG A 59 56.66 18.35 3.02
N ALA A 60 56.72 19.41 3.83
CA ALA A 60 55.58 19.83 4.68
C ALA A 60 54.26 20.03 3.89
N SER A 61 54.34 20.59 2.67
CA SER A 61 53.18 20.74 1.77
C SER A 61 52.58 19.41 1.30
N THR A 62 53.36 18.33 1.28
CA THR A 62 52.88 17.00 0.90
C THR A 62 51.99 16.41 1.98
N LEU A 63 52.34 16.57 3.26
CA LEU A 63 51.52 16.08 4.36
C LEU A 63 50.15 16.78 4.41
N SER A 64 50.14 18.10 4.23
CA SER A 64 48.89 18.86 4.11
C SER A 64 48.05 18.40 2.91
N ALA A 65 48.68 18.05 1.78
CA ALA A 65 47.99 17.54 0.61
C ALA A 65 47.40 16.13 0.82
N LEU A 66 48.08 15.27 1.58
CA LEU A 66 47.56 13.95 1.95
C LEU A 66 46.33 14.07 2.86
N ALA A 67 46.42 14.91 3.90
CA ALA A 67 45.31 15.18 4.81
C ALA A 67 44.11 15.79 4.06
N ALA A 68 44.35 16.76 3.17
CA ALA A 68 43.30 17.36 2.34
C ALA A 68 42.61 16.37 1.38
N ARG A 69 43.29 15.27 1.02
CA ARG A 69 42.75 14.18 0.21
C ARG A 69 42.02 13.10 1.02
N GLY A 70 41.99 13.22 2.35
CA GLY A 70 41.28 12.31 3.25
C GLY A 70 42.13 11.18 3.83
N ALA A 71 43.46 11.21 3.67
CA ALA A 71 44.33 10.20 4.28
C ALA A 71 44.25 10.29 5.81
N THR A 72 43.95 9.17 6.47
CA THR A 72 43.73 9.12 7.91
C THR A 72 45.01 8.85 8.69
N THR A 73 46.01 8.19 8.11
CA THR A 73 47.23 7.79 8.82
C THR A 73 48.48 7.84 7.94
N LEU A 74 49.61 8.25 8.52
CA LEU A 74 50.96 8.15 7.95
C LEU A 74 51.80 7.21 8.82
N LEU A 75 52.27 6.11 8.22
CA LEU A 75 53.17 5.14 8.83
C LEU A 75 54.60 5.43 8.37
N VAL A 76 55.47 5.80 9.30
CA VAL A 76 56.88 6.10 9.06
C VAL A 76 57.73 4.92 9.49
N ASP A 77 58.39 4.26 8.53
CA ASP A 77 59.23 3.07 8.76
C ASP A 77 60.60 3.44 9.32
N GLY A 78 60.61 3.86 10.59
CA GLY A 78 61.77 4.38 11.31
C GLY A 78 61.45 5.68 12.05
N VAL A 79 62.49 6.37 12.51
CA VAL A 79 62.35 7.65 13.22
C VAL A 79 61.97 8.75 12.24
N ALA A 80 60.91 9.49 12.53
CA ALA A 80 60.45 10.57 11.70
C ALA A 80 61.45 11.75 11.75
N PRO A 81 61.73 12.43 10.62
CA PRO A 81 62.66 13.56 10.63
C PRO A 81 62.22 14.67 11.59
N PRO A 82 63.12 15.25 12.41
CA PRO A 82 62.77 16.29 13.39
C PRO A 82 62.25 17.60 12.74
N ASP A 83 62.58 17.83 11.47
CA ASP A 83 62.14 18.99 10.65
C ASP A 83 60.85 18.72 9.84
N LEU A 84 60.04 17.72 10.24
CA LEU A 84 58.67 17.58 9.75
C LEU A 84 57.85 18.79 10.24
N GLY A 85 57.90 19.89 9.48
CA GLY A 85 57.16 21.11 9.77
C GLY A 85 55.68 20.85 10.08
N GLY A 86 55.09 21.72 10.90
CA GLY A 86 53.75 21.62 11.50
C GLY A 86 52.84 20.54 10.92
N LEU A 87 52.66 19.46 11.68
CA LEU A 87 51.84 18.32 11.28
C LEU A 87 50.38 18.78 11.05
N PRO A 88 49.77 18.42 9.91
CA PRO A 88 48.41 18.84 9.60
C PRO A 88 47.39 18.23 10.57
N ALA A 89 46.40 19.02 10.97
CA ALA A 89 45.25 18.52 11.73
C ALA A 89 44.47 17.51 10.84
N GLY A 90 44.09 16.37 11.41
CA GLY A 90 43.36 15.31 10.68
C GLY A 90 44.20 14.11 10.23
N LEU A 91 45.50 14.05 10.54
CA LEU A 91 46.38 12.94 10.14
C LEU A 91 47.07 12.32 11.36
N VAL A 92 46.88 11.02 11.58
CA VAL A 92 47.64 10.27 12.59
C VAL A 92 49.04 9.97 12.05
N VAL A 93 50.09 10.28 12.81
CA VAL A 93 51.47 9.95 12.42
C VAL A 93 52.03 8.92 13.39
N VAL A 94 52.44 7.77 12.85
CA VAL A 94 53.00 6.65 13.62
C VAL A 94 54.41 6.36 13.14
N GLU A 95 55.37 6.37 14.05
CA GLU A 95 56.72 5.86 13.84
C GLU A 95 56.79 4.37 14.17
N LEU A 96 57.37 3.59 13.27
CA LEU A 96 57.64 2.18 13.49
C LEU A 96 59.03 2.04 14.12
N GLY A 97 59.07 1.59 15.38
CA GLY A 97 60.33 1.42 16.13
C GLY A 97 61.24 0.32 15.58
N ILE A 98 60.68 -0.62 14.81
CA ILE A 98 61.38 -1.67 14.09
C ILE A 98 60.95 -1.60 12.62
N PRO A 99 61.88 -1.71 11.64
CA PRO A 99 61.51 -1.68 10.23
C PRO A 99 60.58 -2.84 9.85
N VAL A 100 59.31 -2.56 9.57
CA VAL A 100 58.29 -3.57 9.23
C VAL A 100 58.23 -3.79 7.72
N GLY A 101 58.43 -2.72 6.95
CA GLY A 101 58.33 -2.74 5.49
C GLY A 101 56.89 -2.74 4.96
N PHE A 102 56.69 -2.07 3.82
CA PHE A 102 55.39 -1.96 3.15
C PHE A 102 54.71 -3.31 2.89
N ALA A 103 55.46 -4.31 2.42
CA ALA A 103 54.88 -5.59 2.01
C ALA A 103 54.24 -6.36 3.17
N ALA A 104 54.78 -6.26 4.38
CA ALA A 104 54.24 -6.91 5.57
C ALA A 104 52.98 -6.18 6.07
N LEU A 105 52.98 -4.84 6.11
CA LEU A 105 51.82 -4.03 6.48
C LEU A 105 50.66 -4.20 5.49
N ASN A 106 50.96 -4.18 4.18
CA ASN A 106 49.96 -4.39 3.14
C ASN A 106 49.37 -5.81 3.24
N ARG A 107 50.20 -6.84 3.49
CA ARG A 107 49.72 -8.21 3.70
C ARG A 107 48.80 -8.31 4.92
N LEU A 108 49.17 -7.70 6.05
CA LEU A 108 48.36 -7.70 7.27
C LEU A 108 46.97 -7.08 7.03
N LEU A 109 46.93 -5.89 6.42
CA LEU A 109 45.68 -5.20 6.13
C LEU A 109 44.83 -5.95 5.09
N ALA A 110 45.46 -6.47 4.04
CA ALA A 110 44.77 -7.28 3.03
C ALA A 110 44.21 -8.58 3.63
N GLU A 111 44.96 -9.30 4.48
CA GLU A 111 44.50 -10.51 5.17
C GLU A 111 43.34 -10.19 6.13
N ARG A 112 43.42 -9.08 6.87
CA ARG A 112 42.34 -8.62 7.76
C ARG A 112 41.08 -8.24 6.99
N ALA A 113 41.21 -7.46 5.92
CA ALA A 113 40.10 -7.07 5.05
C ALA A 113 39.44 -8.29 4.40
N LEU A 114 40.24 -9.19 3.81
CA LEU A 114 39.77 -10.43 3.22
C LEU A 114 39.09 -11.34 4.27
N SER A 115 39.67 -11.46 5.47
CA SER A 115 39.08 -12.27 6.54
C SER A 115 37.72 -11.73 6.98
N GLN A 116 37.56 -10.41 7.02
CA GLN A 116 36.29 -9.77 7.34
C GLN A 116 35.25 -10.01 6.24
N GLU A 117 35.61 -9.82 4.96
CA GLU A 117 34.74 -10.11 3.82
C GLU A 117 34.32 -11.58 3.75
N VAL A 118 35.26 -12.51 3.95
CA VAL A 118 34.98 -13.95 4.00
C VAL A 118 34.03 -14.30 5.14
N HIS A 119 34.18 -13.65 6.31
CA HIS A 119 33.28 -13.88 7.44
C HIS A 119 31.85 -13.41 7.12
N VAL A 120 31.70 -12.21 6.56
CA VAL A 120 30.40 -11.67 6.14
C VAL A 120 29.76 -12.56 5.07
N MET A 121 30.53 -12.99 4.07
CA MET A 121 30.02 -13.85 3.00
C MET A 121 29.59 -15.24 3.51
N ARG A 122 30.37 -15.85 4.41
CA ARG A 122 30.02 -17.12 5.05
C ARG A 122 28.75 -16.98 5.90
N TYR A 123 28.63 -15.90 6.67
CA TYR A 123 27.45 -15.63 7.47
C TYR A 123 26.21 -15.44 6.58
N SER A 124 26.31 -14.61 5.55
CA SER A 124 25.26 -14.41 4.54
C SER A 124 24.79 -15.74 3.93
N THR A 125 25.73 -16.56 3.47
CA THR A 125 25.44 -17.88 2.89
C THR A 125 24.77 -18.82 3.90
N HIS A 126 25.23 -18.80 5.17
CA HIS A 126 24.65 -19.60 6.24
C HIS A 126 23.22 -19.18 6.59
N VAL A 127 22.97 -17.87 6.72
CA VAL A 127 21.63 -17.31 6.95
C VAL A 127 20.68 -17.74 5.83
N HIS A 128 21.11 -17.52 4.58
CA HIS A 128 20.30 -17.88 3.41
C HIS A 128 19.99 -19.39 3.39
N ALA A 129 20.99 -20.25 3.56
CA ALA A 129 20.79 -21.70 3.58
C ALA A 129 19.85 -22.17 4.71
N THR A 130 19.93 -21.54 5.88
CA THR A 130 19.09 -21.87 7.04
C THR A 130 17.63 -21.51 6.79
N LEU A 131 17.37 -20.27 6.37
CA LEU A 131 16.03 -19.79 6.05
C LEU A 131 15.44 -20.54 4.84
N ALA A 132 16.24 -20.77 3.80
CA ALA A 132 15.82 -21.50 2.62
C ALA A 132 15.47 -22.94 2.98
N GLY A 133 16.27 -23.60 3.82
CA GLY A 133 15.98 -24.96 4.29
C GLY A 133 14.65 -25.07 5.04
N LEU A 134 14.26 -24.04 5.82
CA LEU A 134 12.95 -23.97 6.45
C LEU A 134 11.83 -23.74 5.43
N PHE A 135 12.02 -22.78 4.53
CA PHE A 135 11.05 -22.45 3.48
C PHE A 135 10.72 -23.66 2.59
N HIS A 136 11.74 -24.40 2.13
CA HIS A 136 11.54 -25.61 1.31
C HIS A 136 10.82 -26.75 2.06
N ARG A 137 10.83 -26.75 3.40
CA ARG A 137 10.03 -27.67 4.23
C ARG A 137 8.59 -27.20 4.46
N GLY A 138 8.18 -26.09 3.84
CA GLY A 138 6.84 -25.51 4.00
C GLY A 138 6.67 -24.68 5.27
N ALA A 139 7.75 -24.15 5.85
CA ALA A 139 7.65 -23.24 6.99
C ALA A 139 6.96 -21.93 6.59
N GLY A 140 5.87 -21.59 7.27
CA GLY A 140 5.19 -20.30 7.09
C GLY A 140 5.93 -19.11 7.72
N LEU A 141 5.41 -17.90 7.49
CA LEU A 141 6.04 -16.63 7.90
C LEU A 141 6.45 -16.59 9.38
N GLN A 142 5.62 -17.10 10.29
CA GLN A 142 5.92 -17.09 11.73
C GLN A 142 7.18 -17.89 12.08
N ILE A 143 7.39 -19.04 11.41
CA ILE A 143 8.57 -19.87 11.64
C ILE A 143 9.82 -19.19 11.05
N LEU A 144 9.70 -18.58 9.87
CA LEU A 144 10.80 -17.85 9.23
C LEU A 144 11.23 -16.63 10.06
N VAL A 145 10.28 -15.83 10.54
CA VAL A 145 10.56 -14.66 11.40
C VAL A 145 11.11 -15.08 12.75
N ARG A 146 10.64 -16.20 13.32
CA ARG A 146 11.25 -16.80 14.51
C ARG A 146 12.72 -17.17 14.26
N GLU A 147 13.04 -17.74 13.10
CA GLU A 147 14.44 -18.09 12.80
C GLU A 147 15.31 -16.85 12.61
N VAL A 148 14.80 -15.80 11.95
CA VAL A 148 15.48 -14.49 11.91
C VAL A 148 15.73 -13.97 13.32
N SER A 149 14.75 -14.03 14.22
CA SER A 149 14.90 -13.63 15.62
C SER A 149 15.96 -14.47 16.35
N ASN A 150 16.00 -15.78 16.11
CA ASN A 150 16.99 -16.70 16.71
C ASN A 150 18.42 -16.40 16.23
N LEU A 151 18.59 -16.19 14.91
CA LEU A 151 19.89 -15.85 14.30
C LEU A 151 20.38 -14.47 14.77
N ALA A 152 19.46 -13.50 14.89
CA ALA A 152 19.74 -12.17 15.41
C ALA A 152 20.02 -12.16 16.91
N ARG A 153 19.44 -13.10 17.67
CA ARG A 153 19.28 -13.07 19.14
C ARG A 153 18.53 -11.83 19.64
N ASN A 154 17.67 -11.30 18.79
CA ASN A 154 16.88 -10.10 19.04
C ASN A 154 15.46 -10.30 18.50
N PRO A 155 14.47 -9.55 18.99
CA PRO A 155 13.13 -9.58 18.41
C PRO A 155 13.14 -9.23 16.92
N ALA A 156 12.29 -9.91 16.15
CA ALA A 156 12.16 -9.69 14.71
C ALA A 156 10.70 -9.54 14.30
N VAL A 157 10.46 -8.76 13.26
CA VAL A 157 9.13 -8.46 12.74
C VAL A 157 9.15 -8.42 11.21
N ALA A 158 8.08 -8.91 10.59
CA ALA A 158 7.80 -8.73 9.18
C ALA A 158 6.54 -7.87 9.04
N LEU A 159 6.63 -6.87 8.17
CA LEU A 159 5.58 -5.88 7.90
C LEU A 159 5.14 -6.00 6.44
N ASP A 160 3.85 -5.84 6.15
CA ASP A 160 3.35 -5.72 4.78
C ASP A 160 3.71 -4.35 4.17
N ALA A 161 3.38 -4.16 2.89
CA ALA A 161 3.60 -2.89 2.19
C ALA A 161 2.83 -1.69 2.78
N ARG A 162 1.89 -1.91 3.71
CA ARG A 162 1.13 -0.88 4.42
C ARG A 162 1.67 -0.60 5.83
N GLY A 163 2.66 -1.36 6.30
CA GLY A 163 3.20 -1.26 7.65
C GLY A 163 2.48 -2.11 8.69
N HIS A 164 1.55 -3.00 8.29
CA HIS A 164 0.94 -3.91 9.25
C HIS A 164 1.86 -5.09 9.55
N VAL A 165 1.92 -5.50 10.81
CA VAL A 165 2.65 -6.69 11.23
C VAL A 165 1.97 -7.95 10.69
N VAL A 166 2.67 -8.68 9.82
CA VAL A 166 2.23 -9.99 9.30
C VAL A 166 2.78 -11.15 10.11
N ALA A 167 3.97 -10.97 10.72
CA ALA A 167 4.57 -11.93 11.63
C ALA A 167 5.57 -11.25 12.57
N HIS A 168 5.73 -11.78 13.79
CA HIS A 168 6.70 -11.26 14.75
C HIS A 168 7.15 -12.37 15.71
N HIS A 169 8.34 -12.21 16.29
CA HIS A 169 8.83 -13.09 17.34
C HIS A 169 9.71 -12.32 18.33
N GLY A 170 9.70 -12.75 19.59
CA GLY A 170 10.53 -12.15 20.65
C GLY A 170 9.97 -10.87 21.28
N LEU A 171 8.78 -10.41 20.89
CA LEU A 171 8.08 -9.28 21.51
C LEU A 171 6.84 -9.74 22.29
N PRO A 172 6.56 -9.17 23.48
CA PRO A 172 5.27 -9.35 24.15
C PRO A 172 4.15 -8.64 23.37
N PRO A 173 2.90 -9.13 23.38
CA PRO A 173 1.80 -8.58 22.57
C PRO A 173 1.57 -7.07 22.75
N GLU A 174 1.71 -6.57 23.97
CA GLU A 174 1.54 -5.16 24.32
C GLU A 174 2.60 -4.25 23.67
N ALA A 175 3.80 -4.77 23.42
CA ALA A 175 4.90 -4.04 22.80
C ALA A 175 4.82 -4.02 21.28
N VAL A 176 4.17 -5.01 20.66
CA VAL A 176 4.11 -5.17 19.20
C VAL A 176 3.46 -3.97 18.54
N ALA A 177 2.31 -3.51 19.06
CA ALA A 177 1.58 -2.38 18.47
C ALA A 177 2.39 -1.07 18.56
N ALA A 178 2.92 -0.75 19.74
CA ALA A 178 3.70 0.47 19.95
C ALA A 178 4.97 0.54 19.07
N LEU A 179 5.71 -0.57 18.99
CA LEU A 179 6.91 -0.66 18.15
C LEU A 179 6.55 -0.68 16.66
N ALA A 180 5.49 -1.38 16.25
CA ALA A 180 5.05 -1.42 14.87
C ALA A 180 4.65 -0.02 14.34
N ASP A 181 3.97 0.79 15.14
CA ASP A 181 3.62 2.16 14.76
C ASP A 181 4.87 3.07 14.67
N SER A 182 5.82 2.90 15.59
CA SER A 182 7.09 3.62 15.59
C SER A 182 7.94 3.28 14.36
N VAL A 183 8.07 1.98 14.05
CA VAL A 183 8.76 1.47 12.87
C VAL A 183 8.03 1.88 11.59
N SER A 184 6.70 1.84 11.55
CA SER A 184 5.94 2.29 10.37
C SER A 184 6.12 3.78 10.10
N ARG A 185 6.16 4.61 11.14
CA ARG A 185 6.47 6.05 11.00
C ARG A 185 7.89 6.28 10.48
N MET A 186 8.87 5.57 11.04
CA MET A 186 10.26 5.58 10.59
C MET A 186 10.36 5.26 9.08
N LEU A 187 9.64 4.23 8.64
CA LEU A 187 9.63 3.80 7.24
C LEU A 187 8.85 4.74 6.31
N ALA A 188 7.85 5.47 6.84
CA ALA A 188 7.04 6.43 6.09
C ALA A 188 7.70 7.82 5.94
N ALA A 189 8.64 8.19 6.82
CA ALA A 189 9.17 9.55 6.94
C ALA A 189 9.94 10.05 5.70
N ASP A 190 10.46 9.18 4.84
CA ASP A 190 11.22 9.55 3.62
C ASP A 190 10.77 8.78 2.38
N LEU A 191 9.55 9.04 1.91
CA LEU A 191 9.05 8.53 0.62
C LEU A 191 8.81 9.62 -0.44
N PRO A 192 9.84 10.39 -0.89
CA PRO A 192 9.77 11.01 -2.21
C PRO A 192 9.94 9.93 -3.29
N ALA A 193 9.11 10.01 -4.33
CA ALA A 193 9.05 9.05 -5.43
C ALA A 193 10.35 8.92 -6.28
N SER A 194 11.43 9.62 -5.95
CA SER A 194 12.65 9.76 -6.75
C SER A 194 13.85 8.89 -6.33
N GLU A 195 13.88 8.30 -5.14
CA GLU A 195 15.04 7.50 -4.67
C GLU A 195 14.95 5.99 -4.96
N ARG A 196 13.98 5.56 -5.77
CA ARG A 196 13.77 4.15 -6.17
C ARG A 196 14.83 3.56 -7.11
N ARG A 197 16.04 4.14 -7.17
CA ARG A 197 17.10 3.78 -8.13
C ARG A 197 18.49 3.68 -7.51
N HIS A 198 18.62 3.07 -6.34
CA HIS A 198 19.89 2.48 -5.94
C HIS A 198 19.78 0.96 -6.09
N ASP A 199 20.72 0.36 -6.83
CA ASP A 199 20.87 -1.09 -7.03
C ASP A 199 21.36 -1.83 -5.75
N GLY A 200 21.46 -1.13 -4.62
CA GLY A 200 21.79 -1.70 -3.31
C GLY A 200 20.54 -2.09 -2.51
N HIS A 201 20.67 -3.07 -1.63
CA HIS A 201 19.65 -3.39 -0.64
C HIS A 201 19.30 -2.13 0.18
N ASP A 202 18.01 -1.77 0.21
CA ASP A 202 17.47 -0.61 0.95
C ASP A 202 17.31 -1.01 2.41
N THR A 203 18.46 -1.16 3.10
CA THR A 203 18.55 -1.46 4.52
C THR A 203 18.69 -0.16 5.30
N ARG A 204 17.87 0.00 6.34
CA ARG A 204 17.77 1.20 7.16
C ARG A 204 18.02 0.85 8.62
N THR A 205 18.92 1.61 9.24
CA THR A 205 19.25 1.47 10.65
C THR A 205 18.95 2.78 11.37
N GLN A 206 17.92 2.82 12.22
CA GLN A 206 17.52 4.04 12.94
C GLN A 206 16.96 3.74 14.34
N GLN A 207 17.05 4.72 15.24
CA GLN A 207 16.44 4.63 16.56
C GLN A 207 14.92 4.80 16.47
N VAL A 208 14.18 3.93 17.14
CA VAL A 208 12.73 3.96 17.29
C VAL A 208 12.35 3.97 18.77
N THR A 209 11.25 4.64 19.10
CA THR A 209 10.68 4.63 20.45
C THR A 209 9.85 3.37 20.64
N GLY A 210 10.12 2.62 21.70
CA GLY A 210 9.41 1.44 22.12
C GLY A 210 8.41 1.70 23.25
N PRO A 211 7.93 0.63 23.92
CA PRO A 211 7.03 0.76 25.07
C PRO A 211 7.70 1.55 26.19
N GLU A 212 6.92 2.31 26.96
CA GLU A 212 7.41 3.10 28.10
C GLU A 212 8.55 4.08 27.74
N ASP A 213 8.54 4.64 26.52
CA ASP A 213 9.59 5.54 25.99
C ASP A 213 11.01 4.93 25.95
N SER A 214 11.11 3.59 25.98
CA SER A 214 12.39 2.90 25.78
C SER A 214 12.96 3.15 24.39
N ARG A 215 14.29 3.22 24.27
CA ARG A 215 14.99 3.43 22.99
C ARG A 215 15.37 2.08 22.38
N TRP A 216 15.10 1.92 21.10
CA TRP A 216 15.38 0.71 20.35
C TRP A 216 16.09 1.06 19.05
N THR A 217 17.02 0.23 18.62
CA THR A 217 17.61 0.33 17.28
C THR A 217 16.85 -0.62 16.36
N CYS A 218 16.28 -0.09 15.27
CA CYS A 218 15.61 -0.86 14.24
C CYS A 218 16.53 -1.00 13.03
N VAL A 219 16.84 -2.24 12.65
CA VAL A 219 17.53 -2.59 11.39
C VAL A 219 16.49 -3.22 10.48
N ALA A 220 16.11 -2.54 9.41
CA ALA A 220 15.02 -2.94 8.52
C ALA A 220 15.44 -2.96 7.06
N SER A 221 15.19 -4.06 6.35
CA SER A 221 15.46 -4.17 4.91
C SER A 221 14.15 -4.26 4.12
N ALA A 222 14.09 -3.51 3.02
CA ALA A 222 12.92 -3.51 2.13
C ALA A 222 12.80 -4.83 1.36
N ILE A 223 11.62 -5.44 1.41
CA ILE A 223 11.28 -6.62 0.63
C ILE A 223 10.83 -6.16 -0.76
N ARG A 224 11.68 -6.35 -1.76
CA ARG A 224 11.37 -6.05 -3.17
C ARG A 224 11.48 -7.32 -4.01
N LEU A 225 10.40 -7.68 -4.70
CA LEU A 225 10.38 -8.81 -5.64
C LEU A 225 10.17 -8.26 -7.05
N GLY A 226 11.21 -8.30 -7.88
CA GLY A 226 11.18 -7.69 -9.20
C GLY A 226 10.95 -6.17 -9.12
N LYS A 227 9.77 -5.71 -9.55
CA LYS A 227 9.37 -4.29 -9.49
C LYS A 227 8.37 -3.97 -8.38
N SER A 228 7.88 -4.97 -7.64
CA SER A 228 6.92 -4.76 -6.55
C SER A 228 7.63 -4.64 -5.21
N PHE A 229 7.09 -3.75 -4.38
CA PHE A 229 7.46 -3.62 -2.97
C PHE A 229 6.44 -4.37 -2.14
N GLU A 230 6.91 -5.34 -1.35
CA GLU A 230 6.04 -6.27 -0.62
C GLU A 230 5.94 -5.97 0.87
N GLY A 231 6.91 -5.23 1.43
CA GLY A 231 6.94 -4.92 2.84
C GLY A 231 8.36 -4.77 3.38
N TRP A 232 8.53 -5.00 4.68
CA TRP A 232 9.82 -4.89 5.36
C TRP A 232 10.04 -6.11 6.25
N VAL A 233 11.30 -6.50 6.41
CA VAL A 233 11.75 -7.35 7.52
C VAL A 233 12.64 -6.51 8.41
N ALA A 234 12.41 -6.57 9.73
CA ALA A 234 13.17 -5.79 10.69
C ALA A 234 13.59 -6.62 11.91
N VAL A 235 14.78 -6.30 12.40
CA VAL A 235 15.32 -6.76 13.69
C VAL A 235 15.36 -5.56 14.64
N LEU A 236 14.90 -5.78 15.87
CA LEU A 236 14.75 -4.75 16.88
C LEU A 236 15.71 -5.02 18.03
N VAL A 237 16.66 -4.12 18.23
CA VAL A 237 17.68 -4.24 19.27
C VAL A 237 17.35 -3.29 20.41
N PRO A 238 17.06 -3.77 21.63
CA PRO A 238 16.82 -2.88 22.76
C PRO A 238 18.11 -2.17 23.14
N THR A 239 18.05 -0.85 23.28
CA THR A 239 19.17 -0.05 23.77
C THR A 239 19.08 -0.06 25.30
N LEU A 240 19.94 -0.86 25.97
CA LEU A 240 20.00 -0.88 27.44
C LEU A 240 20.48 0.48 27.98
N ALA A 241 20.10 0.79 29.22
CA ALA A 241 20.26 2.06 29.93
C ALA A 241 21.61 2.80 29.73
N PRO A 242 21.64 4.14 29.85
CA PRO A 242 22.76 5.02 29.50
C PRO A 242 24.10 4.81 30.25
N ASP A 243 24.16 3.87 31.20
CA ASP A 243 25.39 3.56 31.97
C ASP A 243 26.31 2.53 31.29
N HIS A 244 25.86 1.87 30.21
CA HIS A 244 26.74 1.11 29.33
C HIS A 244 27.08 2.00 28.14
N ALA A 245 28.31 2.54 28.13
CA ALA A 245 28.77 3.53 27.14
C ALA A 245 28.81 3.02 25.68
N ASP A 246 28.58 1.73 25.45
CA ASP A 246 28.57 1.14 24.12
C ASP A 246 27.14 0.72 23.75
N GLY A 247 26.55 1.42 22.79
CA GLY A 247 25.38 0.92 22.06
C GLY A 247 25.68 -0.40 21.34
N PRO A 248 24.75 -0.94 20.53
CA PRO A 248 25.03 -2.15 19.75
C PRO A 248 26.30 -1.95 18.92
N SER A 249 27.24 -2.89 19.02
CA SER A 249 28.52 -2.83 18.31
C SER A 249 28.28 -2.65 16.81
N LYS A 250 29.12 -1.86 16.13
CA LYS A 250 29.08 -1.72 14.66
C LYS A 250 29.09 -3.09 13.96
N HIS A 251 29.79 -4.07 14.54
CA HIS A 251 29.83 -5.45 14.02
C HIS A 251 28.49 -6.18 14.16
N ASP A 252 27.77 -5.99 15.26
CA ASP A 252 26.47 -6.62 15.49
C ASP A 252 25.40 -6.02 14.58
N LEU A 253 25.41 -4.69 14.41
CA LEU A 253 24.53 -4.01 13.45
C LEU A 253 24.78 -4.50 12.02
N ALA A 254 26.04 -4.57 11.58
CA ALA A 254 26.37 -5.10 10.25
C ALA A 254 25.91 -6.57 10.07
N ARG A 255 25.95 -7.39 11.12
CA ARG A 255 25.40 -8.75 11.07
C ARG A 255 23.88 -8.77 10.99
N HIS A 256 23.19 -7.86 11.67
CA HIS A 256 21.73 -7.72 11.56
C HIS A 256 21.32 -7.23 10.17
N GLU A 257 22.08 -6.30 9.57
CA GLU A 257 21.85 -5.82 8.20
C GLU A 257 21.98 -6.97 7.19
N VAL A 258 23.07 -7.74 7.25
CA VAL A 258 23.25 -8.92 6.39
C VAL A 258 22.12 -9.92 6.60
N LEU A 259 21.68 -10.14 7.85
CA LEU A 259 20.59 -11.07 8.16
C LEU A 259 19.26 -10.61 7.58
N THR A 260 18.87 -9.35 7.77
CA THR A 260 17.61 -8.81 7.23
C THR A 260 17.63 -8.80 5.72
N GLU A 261 18.75 -8.46 5.09
CA GLU A 261 18.94 -8.51 3.64
C GLU A 261 18.75 -9.92 3.08
N GLN A 262 19.43 -10.91 3.65
CA GLN A 262 19.29 -12.31 3.21
C GLN A 262 17.88 -12.86 3.46
N ALA A 263 17.19 -12.37 4.49
CA ALA A 263 15.82 -12.78 4.79
C ALA A 263 14.80 -12.22 3.78
N THR A 264 15.05 -11.06 3.15
CA THR A 264 14.10 -10.38 2.26
C THR A 264 13.55 -11.29 1.16
N ALA A 265 14.42 -12.01 0.44
CA ALA A 265 14.01 -12.84 -0.70
C ALA A 265 13.12 -14.02 -0.27
N ILE A 266 13.43 -14.65 0.86
CA ILE A 266 12.75 -15.85 1.35
C ILE A 266 11.42 -15.47 2.01
N ILE A 267 11.44 -14.49 2.92
CA ILE A 267 10.22 -13.97 3.57
C ILE A 267 9.31 -13.35 2.51
N GLY A 268 9.87 -12.57 1.57
CA GLY A 268 9.11 -12.01 0.46
C GLY A 268 8.45 -13.08 -0.40
N SER A 269 9.17 -14.15 -0.74
CA SER A 269 8.60 -15.25 -1.53
C SER A 269 7.45 -15.94 -0.80
N GLU A 270 7.56 -16.15 0.52
CA GLU A 270 6.47 -16.70 1.32
C GLU A 270 5.29 -15.73 1.44
N MET A 271 5.53 -14.43 1.60
CA MET A 271 4.47 -13.41 1.59
C MET A 271 3.73 -13.39 0.26
N LEU A 272 4.45 -13.51 -0.86
CA LEU A 272 3.86 -13.57 -2.20
C LEU A 272 3.05 -14.86 -2.39
N ARG A 273 3.56 -16.00 -1.91
CA ARG A 273 2.84 -17.28 -1.94
C ARG A 273 1.54 -17.18 -1.15
N GLN A 274 1.59 -16.68 0.08
CA GLN A 274 0.42 -16.51 0.93
C GLN A 274 -0.61 -15.58 0.28
N ARG A 275 -0.18 -14.41 -0.22
CA ARG A 275 -1.09 -13.51 -0.93
C ARG A 275 -1.68 -14.14 -2.18
N SER A 276 -0.90 -14.90 -2.94
CA SER A 276 -1.39 -15.57 -4.16
C SER A 276 -2.44 -16.64 -3.84
N VAL A 277 -2.29 -17.34 -2.71
CA VAL A 277 -3.27 -18.27 -2.17
C VAL A 277 -4.51 -17.52 -1.72
N ASP A 278 -4.36 -16.48 -0.90
CA ASP A 278 -5.48 -15.66 -0.40
C ASP A 278 -6.26 -15.04 -1.57
N GLU A 279 -5.57 -14.49 -2.59
CA GLU A 279 -6.21 -13.92 -3.80
C GLU A 279 -6.86 -15.00 -4.68
N ALA A 280 -6.33 -16.23 -4.69
CA ALA A 280 -6.95 -17.34 -5.41
C ALA A 280 -8.21 -17.83 -4.69
N GLU A 281 -8.19 -17.88 -3.36
CA GLU A 281 -9.35 -18.20 -2.53
C GLU A 281 -10.41 -17.11 -2.63
N GLU A 282 -10.02 -15.83 -2.57
CA GLU A 282 -10.90 -14.67 -2.82
C GLU A 282 -11.53 -14.74 -4.22
N ARG A 283 -10.75 -15.10 -5.26
CA ARG A 283 -11.28 -15.31 -6.62
C ARG A 283 -12.28 -16.47 -6.69
N ALA A 284 -11.96 -17.62 -6.10
CA ALA A 284 -12.86 -18.77 -6.08
C ALA A 284 -14.18 -18.45 -5.33
N ARG A 285 -14.10 -17.75 -4.20
CA ARG A 285 -15.28 -17.20 -3.51
C ARG A 285 -16.03 -16.19 -4.38
N GLY A 286 -15.32 -15.31 -5.08
CA GLY A 286 -15.89 -14.34 -6.03
C GLY A 286 -16.70 -15.00 -7.15
N ASP A 287 -16.22 -16.13 -7.69
CA ASP A 287 -16.92 -16.92 -8.70
C ASP A 287 -18.21 -17.56 -8.14
N PHE A 288 -18.18 -18.02 -6.88
CA PHE A 288 -19.40 -18.48 -6.20
C PHE A 288 -20.40 -17.35 -5.98
N VAL A 289 -19.94 -16.17 -5.53
CA VAL A 289 -20.80 -14.99 -5.34
C VAL A 289 -21.42 -14.54 -6.66
N GLN A 290 -20.65 -14.56 -7.75
CA GLN A 290 -21.16 -14.26 -9.08
C GLN A 290 -22.26 -15.27 -9.48
N ALA A 291 -22.05 -16.56 -9.22
CA ALA A 291 -23.07 -17.57 -9.47
C ALA A 291 -24.33 -17.37 -8.60
N LEU A 292 -24.15 -16.96 -7.35
CA LEU A 292 -25.23 -16.64 -6.40
C LEU A 292 -26.08 -15.46 -6.86
N VAL A 293 -25.41 -14.41 -7.30
CA VAL A 293 -26.00 -13.18 -7.80
C VAL A 293 -26.79 -13.41 -9.09
N HIS A 294 -26.31 -14.27 -9.99
CA HIS A 294 -27.03 -14.60 -11.23
C HIS A 294 -28.03 -15.77 -11.09
N GLY A 295 -27.95 -16.53 -9.99
CA GLY A 295 -28.69 -17.78 -9.81
C GLY A 295 -28.24 -18.89 -10.77
N SER A 296 -26.98 -18.90 -11.18
CA SER A 296 -26.43 -19.86 -12.15
C SER A 296 -25.90 -21.11 -11.44
N PHE A 297 -26.80 -21.90 -10.85
CA PHE A 297 -26.47 -23.22 -10.33
C PHE A 297 -27.23 -24.29 -11.10
N SER A 298 -26.59 -25.44 -11.29
CA SER A 298 -27.22 -26.57 -11.96
C SER A 298 -28.32 -27.22 -11.12
N SER A 299 -28.18 -27.17 -9.80
CA SER A 299 -29.13 -27.68 -8.81
C SER A 299 -28.89 -27.03 -7.44
N GLU A 300 -29.83 -27.18 -6.52
CA GLU A 300 -29.65 -26.77 -5.12
C GLU A 300 -28.52 -27.56 -4.44
N HIS A 301 -28.28 -28.81 -4.85
CA HIS A 301 -27.19 -29.63 -4.34
C HIS A 301 -25.81 -29.09 -4.77
N ASP A 302 -25.68 -28.61 -6.00
CA ASP A 302 -24.48 -27.93 -6.52
C ASP A 302 -24.19 -26.64 -5.73
N MET A 303 -25.23 -25.84 -5.47
CA MET A 303 -25.10 -24.65 -4.60
C MET A 303 -24.62 -25.03 -3.19
N ARG A 304 -25.21 -26.05 -2.55
CA ARG A 304 -24.80 -26.55 -1.23
C ARG A 304 -23.35 -27.03 -1.22
N ALA A 305 -22.96 -27.89 -2.17
CA ALA A 305 -21.60 -28.42 -2.24
C ALA A 305 -20.55 -27.31 -2.39
N ARG A 306 -20.82 -26.29 -3.22
CA ARG A 306 -19.92 -25.15 -3.38
C ARG A 306 -19.90 -24.22 -2.16
N ALA A 307 -21.03 -24.06 -1.48
CA ALA A 307 -21.12 -23.27 -0.26
C ALA A 307 -20.35 -23.92 0.90
N GLU A 308 -20.51 -25.24 1.09
CA GLU A 308 -19.73 -26.03 2.05
C GLU A 308 -18.23 -25.95 1.77
N HIS A 309 -17.81 -26.01 0.51
CA HIS A 309 -16.40 -25.88 0.14
C HIS A 309 -15.79 -24.51 0.50
N HIS A 310 -16.61 -23.47 0.61
CA HIS A 310 -16.16 -22.09 0.87
C HIS A 310 -16.53 -21.58 2.27
N ASP A 311 -17.06 -22.46 3.14
CA ASP A 311 -17.58 -22.15 4.49
C ASP A 311 -18.66 -21.05 4.48
N ILE A 312 -19.56 -21.07 3.47
CA ILE A 312 -20.65 -20.12 3.35
C ILE A 312 -21.94 -20.73 3.89
N GLU A 313 -22.48 -20.12 4.93
CA GLU A 313 -23.75 -20.53 5.54
C GLU A 313 -24.94 -20.09 4.68
N LEU A 314 -25.57 -21.03 3.97
CA LEU A 314 -26.62 -20.72 2.99
C LEU A 314 -27.91 -20.17 3.60
N ASP A 315 -28.20 -20.51 4.85
CA ASP A 315 -29.40 -20.07 5.57
C ASP A 315 -29.19 -18.74 6.30
N ALA A 316 -27.99 -18.16 6.19
CA ALA A 316 -27.71 -16.84 6.73
C ALA A 316 -28.54 -15.76 6.02
N ARG A 317 -28.68 -14.63 6.70
CA ARG A 317 -29.36 -13.45 6.15
C ARG A 317 -28.33 -12.63 5.40
N PHE A 318 -28.64 -12.22 4.18
CA PHE A 318 -27.70 -11.49 3.34
C PHE A 318 -28.21 -10.10 2.99
N GLY A 319 -27.28 -9.14 2.94
CA GLY A 319 -27.48 -7.84 2.32
C GLY A 319 -26.66 -7.75 1.04
N VAL A 320 -27.28 -7.30 -0.05
CA VAL A 320 -26.61 -7.09 -1.34
C VAL A 320 -26.48 -5.61 -1.65
N PHE A 321 -25.25 -5.18 -1.91
CA PHE A 321 -24.88 -3.80 -2.21
C PHE A 321 -24.20 -3.74 -3.57
N VAL A 322 -24.52 -2.71 -4.34
CA VAL A 322 -23.90 -2.46 -5.65
C VAL A 322 -23.44 -1.01 -5.73
N ALA A 323 -22.26 -0.81 -6.31
CA ALA A 323 -21.68 0.51 -6.50
C ALA A 323 -21.00 0.58 -7.87
N PRO A 324 -20.90 1.76 -8.49
CA PRO A 324 -20.21 1.89 -9.76
C PRO A 324 -18.72 1.61 -9.57
N GLY A 325 -18.21 0.61 -10.29
CA GLY A 325 -16.83 0.16 -10.31
C GLY A 325 -15.89 1.10 -11.09
N VAL A 326 -16.41 1.82 -12.09
CA VAL A 326 -15.70 2.88 -12.84
C VAL A 326 -16.63 4.09 -13.04
N LEU A 327 -16.19 5.29 -12.65
CA LEU A 327 -16.85 6.57 -12.97
C LEU A 327 -15.93 7.43 -13.87
N PRO A 328 -16.46 8.43 -14.61
CA PRO A 328 -15.80 9.02 -15.78
C PRO A 328 -14.41 9.58 -15.50
N ARG A 329 -13.53 9.41 -16.50
CA ARG A 329 -12.14 9.84 -16.51
C ARG A 329 -12.03 11.36 -16.31
N GLY A 330 -11.40 11.77 -15.21
CA GLY A 330 -10.73 13.07 -15.12
C GLY A 330 -9.24 12.89 -15.46
N PRO A 331 -8.58 13.85 -16.13
CA PRO A 331 -7.17 13.74 -16.55
C PRO A 331 -6.18 13.51 -15.40
N ASP A 332 -6.55 13.82 -14.16
CA ASP A 332 -5.68 13.78 -12.97
C ASP A 332 -6.06 12.73 -11.91
N SER A 333 -7.05 11.85 -12.16
CA SER A 333 -7.46 10.86 -11.14
C SER A 333 -6.66 9.56 -11.26
N PRO A 334 -5.97 9.10 -10.20
CA PRO A 334 -5.23 7.84 -10.24
C PRO A 334 -6.21 6.68 -10.49
N THR A 335 -5.97 5.92 -11.55
CA THR A 335 -6.69 4.67 -11.83
C THR A 335 -6.49 3.71 -10.66
N THR A 336 -7.48 3.62 -9.78
CA THR A 336 -7.50 2.61 -8.73
C THR A 336 -8.03 1.32 -9.35
N PRO A 337 -7.23 0.23 -9.43
CA PRO A 337 -7.71 -1.04 -9.97
C PRO A 337 -8.96 -1.50 -9.22
N MET A 338 -9.95 -2.06 -9.93
CA MET A 338 -11.22 -2.52 -9.34
C MET A 338 -11.00 -3.54 -8.20
N VAL A 339 -9.96 -4.36 -8.31
CA VAL A 339 -9.51 -5.29 -7.27
C VAL A 339 -9.19 -4.57 -5.95
N ARG A 340 -8.58 -3.37 -6.00
CA ARG A 340 -8.33 -2.59 -4.78
C ARG A 340 -9.62 -2.06 -4.17
N LEU A 341 -10.56 -1.60 -5.00
CA LEU A 341 -11.86 -1.12 -4.53
C LEU A 341 -12.67 -2.23 -3.88
N ALA A 342 -12.62 -3.44 -4.45
CA ALA A 342 -13.23 -4.62 -3.86
C ALA A 342 -12.67 -4.93 -2.47
N ARG A 343 -11.34 -4.91 -2.32
CA ARG A 343 -10.66 -5.10 -1.03
C ARG A 343 -11.06 -4.04 0.00
N TYR A 344 -11.24 -2.78 -0.40
CA TYR A 344 -11.70 -1.75 0.52
C TYR A 344 -13.13 -1.99 0.96
N ALA A 345 -14.04 -2.31 0.03
CA ALA A 345 -15.43 -2.60 0.35
C ALA A 345 -15.58 -3.79 1.33
N ALA A 346 -14.74 -4.83 1.18
CA ALA A 346 -14.68 -5.96 2.12
C ALA A 346 -14.27 -5.52 3.54
N GLY A 347 -13.40 -4.52 3.67
CA GLY A 347 -12.91 -4.02 4.95
C GLY A 347 -13.80 -2.97 5.63
N VAL A 348 -14.88 -2.51 4.99
CA VAL A 348 -15.78 -1.52 5.58
C VAL A 348 -16.60 -2.13 6.71
N ALA A 349 -16.56 -1.50 7.90
CA ALA A 349 -17.29 -1.95 9.09
C ALA A 349 -17.06 -3.45 9.38
N ALA A 350 -15.80 -3.89 9.37
CA ALA A 350 -15.44 -5.28 9.65
C ALA A 350 -15.91 -5.69 11.06
N HIS A 351 -16.52 -6.88 11.16
CA HIS A 351 -16.96 -7.45 12.43
C HIS A 351 -16.68 -8.97 12.41
N PRO A 352 -16.23 -9.58 13.51
CA PRO A 352 -15.86 -11.01 13.52
C PRO A 352 -16.98 -11.97 13.09
N SER A 353 -18.23 -11.59 13.34
CA SER A 353 -19.42 -12.39 13.02
C SER A 353 -20.07 -12.03 11.68
N VAL A 354 -19.40 -11.22 10.86
CA VAL A 354 -19.95 -10.75 9.59
C VAL A 354 -18.97 -11.01 8.46
N HIS A 355 -19.43 -11.78 7.48
CA HIS A 355 -18.66 -12.11 6.29
C HIS A 355 -19.12 -11.23 5.13
N ALA A 356 -18.16 -10.58 4.46
CA ALA A 356 -18.40 -9.78 3.28
C ALA A 356 -17.70 -10.44 2.08
N TYR A 357 -18.49 -10.80 1.08
CA TYR A 357 -18.04 -11.40 -0.15
C TYR A 357 -18.15 -10.37 -1.27
N VAL A 358 -17.07 -10.16 -2.01
CA VAL A 358 -16.99 -9.08 -2.99
C VAL A 358 -16.68 -9.64 -4.37
N THR A 359 -17.41 -9.19 -5.38
CA THR A 359 -17.14 -9.52 -6.78
C THR A 359 -17.32 -8.30 -7.66
N VAL A 360 -16.82 -8.39 -8.88
CA VAL A 360 -16.91 -7.35 -9.90
C VAL A 360 -17.61 -7.93 -11.11
N ILE A 361 -18.72 -7.32 -11.50
CA ILE A 361 -19.51 -7.71 -12.67
C ILE A 361 -19.57 -6.50 -13.59
N GLY A 362 -18.92 -6.59 -14.75
CA GLY A 362 -18.82 -5.49 -15.70
C GLY A 362 -18.18 -4.23 -15.09
N ASP A 363 -18.93 -3.11 -15.08
CA ASP A 363 -18.52 -1.85 -14.45
C ASP A 363 -19.08 -1.68 -13.03
N VAL A 364 -19.58 -2.74 -12.39
CA VAL A 364 -20.26 -2.68 -11.09
C VAL A 364 -19.52 -3.52 -10.05
N LEU A 365 -19.26 -2.90 -8.89
CA LEU A 365 -18.81 -3.56 -7.69
C LEU A 365 -20.00 -4.13 -6.95
N VAL A 366 -19.94 -5.41 -6.57
CA VAL A 366 -21.01 -6.12 -5.87
C VAL A 366 -20.47 -6.63 -4.55
N VAL A 367 -21.19 -6.34 -3.46
CA VAL A 367 -20.88 -6.85 -2.13
C VAL A 367 -22.08 -7.62 -1.62
N VAL A 368 -21.87 -8.87 -1.23
CA VAL A 368 -22.84 -9.71 -0.53
C VAL A 368 -22.33 -9.90 0.90
N ARG A 369 -23.09 -9.47 1.89
CA ARG A 369 -22.66 -9.45 3.30
C ARG A 369 -23.66 -10.17 4.18
N THR A 370 -23.21 -10.94 5.16
CA THR A 370 -24.11 -11.51 6.18
C THR A 370 -24.64 -10.42 7.12
N LEU A 371 -25.89 -10.55 7.54
CA LEU A 371 -26.58 -9.61 8.42
C LEU A 371 -26.80 -10.24 9.78
N ARG A 372 -26.72 -9.42 10.84
CA ARG A 372 -26.95 -9.85 12.23
C ARG A 372 -28.36 -9.49 12.71
N GLY A 373 -29.01 -8.53 12.06
CA GLY A 373 -30.34 -8.08 12.45
C GLY A 373 -31.33 -9.25 12.57
N GLU A 374 -31.93 -9.40 13.75
CA GLU A 374 -32.89 -10.47 14.05
C GLU A 374 -34.29 -10.20 13.46
N ASP A 375 -34.63 -8.94 13.24
CA ASP A 375 -35.87 -8.52 12.59
C ASP A 375 -35.63 -7.68 11.34
N ALA A 376 -36.70 -7.42 10.60
CA ALA A 376 -36.62 -6.67 9.36
C ALA A 376 -36.22 -5.20 9.55
N ALA A 377 -36.46 -4.59 10.71
CA ALA A 377 -36.09 -3.21 10.97
C ALA A 377 -34.60 -3.08 11.26
N ALA A 378 -34.06 -3.97 12.10
CA ALA A 378 -32.65 -4.08 12.42
C ALA A 378 -31.82 -4.38 11.16
N MET A 379 -32.26 -5.34 10.32
CA MET A 379 -31.60 -5.62 9.04
C MET A 379 -31.56 -4.39 8.12
N ARG A 380 -32.65 -3.62 8.04
CA ARG A 380 -32.69 -2.39 7.23
C ARG A 380 -31.73 -1.32 7.76
N SER A 381 -31.67 -1.13 9.08
CA SER A 381 -30.72 -0.17 9.69
C SER A 381 -29.28 -0.58 9.41
N GLU A 382 -28.94 -1.86 9.64
CA GLU A 382 -27.60 -2.40 9.40
C GLU A 382 -27.19 -2.26 7.93
N MET A 383 -28.10 -2.52 6.98
CA MET A 383 -27.83 -2.30 5.56
C MET A 383 -27.62 -0.82 5.22
N ALA A 384 -28.43 0.08 5.77
CA ALA A 384 -28.29 1.52 5.54
C ALA A 384 -26.95 2.05 6.07
N GLU A 385 -26.58 1.69 7.30
CA GLU A 385 -25.32 2.04 7.94
C GLU A 385 -24.11 1.56 7.13
N TYR A 386 -24.15 0.30 6.66
CA TYR A 386 -23.08 -0.23 5.81
C TYR A 386 -22.99 0.50 4.47
N ALA A 387 -24.13 0.78 3.80
CA ALA A 387 -24.14 1.48 2.53
C ALA A 387 -23.59 2.91 2.65
N GLU A 388 -23.90 3.61 3.74
CA GLU A 388 -23.36 4.94 4.04
C GLU A 388 -21.85 4.88 4.30
N ALA A 389 -21.40 3.93 5.12
CA ALA A 389 -19.98 3.73 5.38
C ALA A 389 -19.19 3.39 4.10
N MET A 390 -19.75 2.54 3.24
CA MET A 390 -19.16 2.16 1.95
C MET A 390 -19.10 3.36 1.00
N SER A 391 -20.16 4.16 0.91
CA SER A 391 -20.17 5.39 0.11
C SER A 391 -19.09 6.37 0.60
N GLY A 392 -18.97 6.56 1.91
CA GLY A 392 -17.96 7.43 2.50
C GLY A 392 -16.54 6.95 2.22
N GLU A 393 -16.28 5.65 2.30
CA GLU A 393 -14.96 5.09 1.98
C GLU A 393 -14.64 5.23 0.49
N LEU A 394 -15.60 4.94 -0.41
CA LEU A 394 -15.42 5.15 -1.84
C LEU A 394 -15.13 6.62 -2.16
N GLN A 395 -15.82 7.55 -1.51
CA GLN A 395 -15.58 9.00 -1.68
C GLN A 395 -14.17 9.40 -1.23
N ARG A 396 -13.72 8.96 -0.05
CA ARG A 396 -12.37 9.25 0.46
C ARG A 396 -11.28 8.78 -0.49
N ARG A 397 -11.46 7.60 -1.10
CA ARG A 397 -10.44 6.97 -1.97
C ARG A 397 -10.47 7.48 -3.39
N ARG A 398 -11.65 7.84 -3.92
CA ARG A 398 -11.82 8.28 -5.32
C ARG A 398 -11.84 9.80 -5.48
N GLY A 399 -12.07 10.55 -4.40
CA GLY A 399 -12.25 12.00 -4.44
C GLY A 399 -13.61 12.46 -4.98
N LEU A 400 -14.51 11.54 -5.33
CA LEU A 400 -15.85 11.83 -5.87
C LEU A 400 -16.92 11.05 -5.10
N PRO A 401 -18.08 11.67 -4.79
CA PRO A 401 -19.21 10.96 -4.23
C PRO A 401 -19.71 9.87 -5.19
N ALA A 402 -20.04 8.68 -4.66
CA ALA A 402 -20.57 7.58 -5.45
C ALA A 402 -21.85 7.05 -4.79
N PRO A 403 -22.89 6.69 -5.56
CA PRO A 403 -24.03 5.97 -5.01
C PRO A 403 -23.64 4.55 -4.62
N VAL A 404 -24.14 4.10 -3.47
CA VAL A 404 -24.12 2.69 -3.06
C VAL A 404 -25.57 2.27 -2.91
N ALA A 405 -26.06 1.45 -3.84
CA ALA A 405 -27.44 1.02 -3.86
C ALA A 405 -27.58 -0.40 -3.28
N TYR A 406 -28.72 -0.70 -2.66
CA TYR A 406 -28.96 -2.00 -2.06
C TYR A 406 -30.43 -2.42 -2.15
N GLY A 407 -30.63 -3.74 -2.25
CA GLY A 407 -31.94 -4.38 -2.30
C GLY A 407 -32.56 -4.61 -0.92
N ARG A 408 -33.60 -5.42 -0.87
CA ARG A 408 -34.15 -5.96 0.38
C ARG A 408 -33.21 -6.99 1.00
N PRO A 409 -33.23 -7.17 2.34
CA PRO A 409 -32.54 -8.29 2.97
C PRO A 409 -33.00 -9.62 2.37
N ALA A 410 -32.05 -10.47 2.00
CA ALA A 410 -32.29 -11.82 1.50
C ALA A 410 -32.28 -12.81 2.67
N LEU A 411 -33.35 -13.59 2.81
CA LEU A 411 -33.47 -14.66 3.79
C LEU A 411 -32.92 -15.96 3.20
N GLY A 412 -31.60 -16.09 3.25
CA GLY A 412 -30.89 -17.21 2.65
C GLY A 412 -30.35 -16.92 1.25
N ALA A 413 -29.47 -17.81 0.80
CA ALA A 413 -28.75 -17.74 -0.45
C ALA A 413 -29.66 -17.68 -1.69
N GLY A 414 -30.81 -18.37 -1.66
CA GLY A 414 -31.76 -18.38 -2.78
C GLY A 414 -32.35 -17.01 -3.12
N GLU A 415 -32.46 -16.11 -2.14
CA GLU A 415 -33.02 -14.76 -2.34
C GLU A 415 -31.97 -13.71 -2.74
N VAL A 416 -30.68 -14.05 -2.71
CA VAL A 416 -29.58 -13.13 -3.05
C VAL A 416 -29.70 -12.62 -4.49
N ARG A 417 -30.15 -13.47 -5.42
CA ARG A 417 -30.40 -13.10 -6.82
C ARG A 417 -31.42 -11.96 -6.95
N GLU A 418 -32.54 -12.06 -6.23
CA GLU A 418 -33.58 -11.02 -6.27
C GLU A 418 -33.11 -9.74 -5.56
N SER A 419 -32.44 -9.86 -4.41
CA SER A 419 -31.83 -8.72 -3.72
C SER A 419 -30.80 -8.00 -4.60
N TYR A 420 -29.99 -8.73 -5.37
CA TYR A 420 -29.09 -8.15 -6.37
C TYR A 420 -29.84 -7.41 -7.49
N ARG A 421 -30.87 -8.03 -8.07
CA ARG A 421 -31.68 -7.39 -9.12
C ARG A 421 -32.24 -6.06 -8.64
N GLU A 422 -32.77 -6.02 -7.42
CA GLU A 422 -33.26 -4.81 -6.77
C GLU A 422 -32.17 -3.77 -6.57
N ALA A 423 -31.00 -4.17 -6.05
CA ALA A 423 -29.86 -3.29 -5.85
C ALA A 423 -29.41 -2.66 -7.19
N ARG A 424 -29.37 -3.45 -8.27
CA ARG A 424 -29.03 -2.99 -9.63
C ARG A 424 -30.03 -1.98 -10.18
N VAL A 425 -31.34 -2.23 -10.02
CA VAL A 425 -32.38 -1.27 -10.41
C VAL A 425 -32.22 0.03 -9.63
N ALA A 426 -32.02 -0.07 -8.31
CA ALA A 426 -31.79 1.10 -7.45
C ALA A 426 -30.53 1.88 -7.86
N LEU A 427 -29.46 1.20 -8.26
CA LEU A 427 -28.25 1.85 -8.78
C LEU A 427 -28.49 2.54 -10.13
N GLY A 428 -29.22 1.89 -11.04
CA GLY A 428 -29.60 2.48 -12.34
C GLY A 428 -30.38 3.77 -12.16
N ILE A 429 -31.38 3.75 -11.27
CA ILE A 429 -32.16 4.94 -10.90
C ILE A 429 -31.25 5.99 -10.24
N ALA A 430 -30.40 5.61 -9.29
CA ALA A 430 -29.50 6.53 -8.62
C ALA A 430 -28.55 7.25 -9.58
N ARG A 431 -27.92 6.52 -10.53
CA ARG A 431 -27.03 7.10 -11.56
C ARG A 431 -27.76 8.13 -12.41
N ARG A 432 -28.99 7.83 -12.80
CA ARG A 432 -29.78 8.66 -13.72
C ARG A 432 -30.40 9.89 -13.04
N LEU A 433 -30.65 9.81 -11.74
CA LEU A 433 -31.07 10.94 -10.90
C LEU A 433 -29.89 11.67 -10.27
N HIS A 434 -28.65 11.35 -10.65
CA HIS A 434 -27.43 11.90 -10.08
C HIS A 434 -27.40 11.85 -8.53
N ARG A 435 -28.02 10.82 -7.95
CA ARG A 435 -28.00 10.59 -6.51
C ARG A 435 -26.65 10.04 -6.09
N THR A 436 -26.22 10.42 -4.90
CA THR A 436 -24.98 9.98 -4.25
C THR A 436 -25.33 9.49 -2.85
N GLY A 437 -24.45 8.69 -2.23
CA GLY A 437 -24.75 8.11 -0.92
C GLY A 437 -25.53 6.79 -0.99
N ALA A 438 -25.99 6.35 0.16
CA ALA A 438 -26.78 5.14 0.32
C ALA A 438 -28.14 5.27 -0.37
N THR A 439 -28.49 4.32 -1.24
CA THR A 439 -29.78 4.30 -1.95
C THR A 439 -30.47 2.96 -1.73
N SER A 440 -31.54 2.95 -0.95
CA SER A 440 -32.35 1.73 -0.78
C SER A 440 -33.33 1.56 -1.94
N TYR A 441 -33.43 0.34 -2.47
CA TYR A 441 -34.53 -0.04 -3.35
C TYR A 441 -35.90 0.22 -2.69
N GLN A 442 -36.01 0.00 -1.38
CA GLN A 442 -37.26 0.23 -0.64
C GLN A 442 -37.63 1.69 -0.46
N GLN A 443 -36.69 2.63 -0.59
CA GLN A 443 -36.97 4.07 -0.59
C GLN A 443 -37.49 4.54 -1.95
N LEU A 444 -37.31 3.73 -2.99
CA LEU A 444 -37.80 4.00 -4.35
C LEU A 444 -39.21 3.46 -4.58
N ARG A 445 -40.07 3.36 -3.53
CA ARG A 445 -41.40 2.69 -3.61
C ARG A 445 -42.25 3.12 -4.80
N GLY A 446 -42.27 4.41 -5.13
CA GLY A 446 -42.97 4.91 -6.32
C GLY A 446 -42.45 4.29 -7.61
N PHE A 447 -41.13 4.17 -7.76
CA PHE A 447 -40.51 3.48 -8.89
C PHE A 447 -40.74 1.97 -8.85
N THR A 448 -40.84 1.33 -7.68
CA THR A 448 -41.08 -0.13 -7.61
C THR A 448 -42.49 -0.52 -8.07
N VAL A 449 -43.51 0.32 -7.79
CA VAL A 449 -44.86 0.12 -8.31
C VAL A 449 -44.86 0.37 -9.82
N LEU A 450 -44.24 1.45 -10.26
CA LEU A 450 -44.11 1.76 -11.68
C LEU A 450 -43.30 0.72 -12.44
N ALA A 451 -42.30 0.08 -11.83
CA ALA A 451 -41.46 -0.94 -12.44
C ALA A 451 -42.25 -2.17 -12.89
N GLN A 452 -43.30 -2.55 -12.15
CA GLN A 452 -44.19 -3.65 -12.55
C GLN A 452 -45.10 -3.28 -13.72
N VAL A 453 -45.41 -1.99 -13.85
CA VAL A 453 -46.32 -1.47 -14.88
C VAL A 453 -45.55 -1.02 -16.13
N ALA A 454 -44.28 -0.64 -16.00
CA ALA A 454 -43.43 -0.11 -17.08
C ALA A 454 -43.31 -1.05 -18.28
N GLU A 455 -43.35 -2.36 -18.05
CA GLU A 455 -43.24 -3.38 -19.10
C GLU A 455 -44.56 -3.64 -19.85
N THR A 456 -45.66 -3.02 -19.44
CA THR A 456 -46.97 -3.15 -20.10
C THR A 456 -47.02 -2.38 -21.42
N GLU A 457 -47.78 -2.89 -22.39
CA GLU A 457 -47.92 -2.21 -23.69
C GLU A 457 -48.58 -0.83 -23.54
N ASP A 458 -49.51 -0.67 -22.60
CA ASP A 458 -50.14 0.61 -22.29
C ASP A 458 -49.12 1.65 -21.77
N SER A 459 -48.16 1.23 -20.95
CA SER A 459 -47.08 2.10 -20.49
C SER A 459 -46.14 2.51 -21.61
N ARG A 460 -45.74 1.56 -22.47
CA ARG A 460 -44.93 1.88 -23.65
C ARG A 460 -45.67 2.79 -24.62
N GLN A 461 -46.97 2.61 -24.78
CA GLN A 461 -47.82 3.47 -25.61
C GLN A 461 -47.88 4.89 -25.02
N LEU A 462 -48.13 5.03 -23.72
CA LEU A 462 -48.10 6.33 -23.03
C LEU A 462 -46.74 7.04 -23.22
N VAL A 463 -45.64 6.32 -23.04
CA VAL A 463 -44.29 6.87 -23.27
C VAL A 463 -44.11 7.33 -24.71
N ARG A 464 -44.54 6.54 -25.70
CA ARG A 464 -44.46 6.91 -27.12
C ARG A 464 -45.30 8.13 -27.45
N ASP A 465 -46.52 8.21 -26.94
CA ASP A 465 -47.45 9.30 -27.23
C ASP A 465 -47.01 10.62 -26.58
N VAL A 466 -46.52 10.54 -25.34
CA VAL A 466 -46.13 11.73 -24.56
C VAL A 466 -44.70 12.16 -24.86
N LEU A 467 -43.73 11.25 -24.90
CA LEU A 467 -42.32 11.62 -25.09
C LEU A 467 -41.87 11.54 -26.55
N GLY A 468 -42.52 10.75 -27.39
CA GLY A 468 -42.20 10.60 -28.81
C GLY A 468 -42.03 11.93 -29.55
N PRO A 469 -42.97 12.90 -29.42
CA PRO A 469 -42.84 14.21 -30.04
C PRO A 469 -41.60 15.00 -29.59
N LEU A 470 -41.12 14.79 -28.36
CA LEU A 470 -39.97 15.49 -27.79
C LEU A 470 -38.63 14.80 -28.05
N ARG A 471 -38.61 13.52 -28.49
CA ARG A 471 -37.36 12.77 -28.73
C ARG A 471 -36.44 13.43 -29.77
N SER A 472 -36.99 14.19 -30.71
CA SER A 472 -36.23 14.96 -31.71
C SER A 472 -35.70 16.32 -31.19
N SER A 473 -35.93 16.66 -29.91
CA SER A 473 -35.54 17.94 -29.31
C SER A 473 -35.03 17.76 -27.87
N PRO A 474 -33.82 17.23 -27.67
CA PRO A 474 -33.26 16.91 -26.34
C PRO A 474 -33.24 18.11 -25.37
N ASP A 475 -32.93 19.30 -25.88
CA ASP A 475 -32.93 20.56 -25.09
C ASP A 475 -34.30 20.89 -24.47
N LEU A 476 -35.40 20.55 -25.16
CA LEU A 476 -36.75 20.77 -24.63
C LEU A 476 -37.14 19.71 -23.60
N LEU A 477 -36.67 18.48 -23.78
CA LEU A 477 -36.87 17.41 -22.80
C LEU A 477 -36.12 17.72 -21.50
N GLU A 478 -34.86 18.13 -21.57
CA GLU A 478 -34.07 18.59 -20.41
C GLU A 478 -34.75 19.76 -19.70
N THR A 479 -35.28 20.72 -20.47
CA THR A 479 -36.01 21.86 -19.94
C THR A 479 -37.28 21.42 -19.18
N LEU A 480 -38.03 20.45 -19.72
CA LEU A 480 -39.24 19.90 -19.13
C LEU A 480 -38.94 19.11 -17.84
N GLU A 481 -37.87 18.31 -17.86
CA GLU A 481 -37.42 17.55 -16.69
C GLU A 481 -37.01 18.47 -15.55
N ALA A 482 -36.26 19.54 -15.84
CA ALA A 482 -35.89 20.55 -14.84
C ALA A 482 -37.14 21.27 -14.30
N TYR A 483 -38.09 21.61 -15.17
CA TYR A 483 -39.34 22.28 -14.78
C TYR A 483 -40.16 21.46 -13.78
N LEU A 484 -40.33 20.18 -14.07
CA LEU A 484 -41.08 19.26 -13.22
C LEU A 484 -40.30 18.90 -11.94
N SER A 485 -38.97 18.85 -11.99
CA SER A 485 -38.10 18.66 -10.80
C SER A 485 -38.26 19.79 -9.78
N GLU A 486 -38.47 21.02 -10.26
CA GLU A 486 -38.70 22.22 -9.43
C GLU A 486 -40.18 22.41 -9.06
N GLY A 487 -41.00 21.36 -9.19
CA GLY A 487 -42.43 21.38 -8.83
C GLY A 487 -43.27 22.31 -9.70
N GLY A 488 -42.87 22.51 -10.96
CA GLY A 488 -43.55 23.44 -11.87
C GLY A 488 -43.24 24.91 -11.62
N ASN A 489 -42.19 25.24 -10.86
CA ASN A 489 -41.79 26.61 -10.60
C ASN A 489 -40.89 27.17 -11.72
N ILE A 490 -41.46 28.04 -12.55
CA ILE A 490 -40.79 28.67 -13.69
C ILE A 490 -39.52 29.45 -13.27
N ASN A 491 -39.59 30.17 -12.15
CA ASN A 491 -38.48 31.03 -11.72
C ASN A 491 -37.31 30.21 -11.14
N ALA A 492 -37.61 29.13 -10.42
CA ALA A 492 -36.58 28.21 -9.91
C ALA A 492 -35.90 27.50 -11.09
N THR A 493 -36.69 26.95 -12.01
CA THR A 493 -36.20 26.27 -13.23
C THR A 493 -35.29 27.17 -14.08
N ALA A 494 -35.71 28.42 -14.30
CA ALA A 494 -34.94 29.38 -15.07
C ALA A 494 -33.56 29.66 -14.46
N ARG A 495 -33.45 29.68 -13.12
CA ARG A 495 -32.16 29.80 -12.42
C ARG A 495 -31.32 28.54 -12.57
N THR A 496 -31.92 27.36 -12.39
CA THR A 496 -31.25 26.06 -12.51
C THR A 496 -30.65 25.86 -13.91
N LEU A 497 -31.38 26.25 -14.96
CA LEU A 497 -30.93 26.18 -16.35
C LEU A 497 -30.14 27.41 -16.82
N ASN A 498 -29.93 28.40 -15.96
CA ASN A 498 -29.26 29.67 -16.27
C ASN A 498 -29.84 30.40 -17.51
N VAL A 499 -31.17 30.45 -17.61
CA VAL A 499 -31.91 31.13 -18.69
C VAL A 499 -32.82 32.22 -18.16
N HIS A 500 -33.16 33.20 -19.00
CA HIS A 500 -34.12 34.24 -18.62
C HIS A 500 -35.55 33.66 -18.55
N ARG A 501 -36.37 34.17 -17.62
CA ARG A 501 -37.76 33.75 -17.40
C ARG A 501 -38.60 33.73 -18.69
N ASN A 502 -38.44 34.74 -19.55
CA ASN A 502 -39.19 34.83 -20.82
C ASN A 502 -38.79 33.72 -21.80
N THR A 503 -37.51 33.38 -21.85
CA THR A 503 -37.02 32.25 -22.65
C THR A 503 -37.58 30.93 -22.13
N MET A 504 -37.65 30.78 -20.81
CA MET A 504 -38.24 29.60 -20.17
C MET A 504 -39.72 29.45 -20.52
N LEU A 505 -40.50 30.54 -20.47
CA LEU A 505 -41.90 30.56 -20.92
C LEU A 505 -42.04 30.15 -22.38
N ALA A 506 -41.22 30.72 -23.28
CA ALA A 506 -41.25 30.37 -24.69
C ALA A 506 -40.92 28.89 -24.95
N LYS A 507 -39.98 28.31 -24.17
CA LYS A 507 -39.68 26.88 -24.22
C LYS A 507 -40.87 26.04 -23.74
N LEU A 508 -41.52 26.38 -22.63
CA LEU A 508 -42.73 25.69 -22.15
C LEU A 508 -43.88 25.77 -23.16
N ASP A 509 -44.13 26.94 -23.77
CA ASP A 509 -45.19 27.09 -24.78
C ASP A 509 -44.88 26.28 -26.06
N ARG A 510 -43.59 26.08 -26.38
CA ARG A 510 -43.18 25.19 -27.47
C ARG A 510 -43.39 23.73 -27.10
N ILE A 511 -43.03 23.32 -25.89
CA ILE A 511 -43.26 21.98 -25.36
C ILE A 511 -44.77 21.67 -25.38
N SER A 512 -45.61 22.54 -24.82
CA SER A 512 -47.07 22.36 -24.81
C SER A 512 -47.66 22.18 -26.20
N ARG A 513 -47.17 22.93 -27.19
CA ARG A 513 -47.60 22.79 -28.60
C ARG A 513 -47.17 21.46 -29.22
N MET A 514 -45.97 20.98 -28.92
CA MET A 514 -45.47 19.70 -29.43
C MET A 514 -46.20 18.51 -28.81
N LEU A 515 -46.56 18.62 -27.53
CA LEU A 515 -47.28 17.58 -26.79
C LEU A 515 -48.81 17.62 -27.00
N GLY A 516 -49.34 18.73 -27.51
CA GLY A 516 -50.78 18.94 -27.61
C GLY A 516 -51.50 19.11 -26.26
N MET A 517 -50.76 19.36 -25.18
CA MET A 517 -51.28 19.51 -23.81
C MET A 517 -50.55 20.65 -23.10
N ASP A 518 -51.24 21.39 -22.22
CA ASP A 518 -50.58 22.45 -21.44
C ASP A 518 -49.79 21.84 -20.27
N VAL A 519 -48.46 21.84 -20.34
CA VAL A 519 -47.58 21.31 -19.29
C VAL A 519 -47.56 22.13 -18.01
N ARG A 520 -48.32 23.24 -17.94
CA ARG A 520 -48.55 23.99 -16.70
C ARG A 520 -49.76 23.49 -15.92
N ASP A 521 -50.62 22.69 -16.56
CA ASP A 521 -51.74 22.05 -15.89
C ASP A 521 -51.26 20.88 -15.00
N PRO A 522 -51.70 20.79 -13.74
CA PRO A 522 -51.24 19.75 -12.82
C PRO A 522 -51.46 18.31 -13.31
N GLU A 523 -52.56 18.04 -14.03
CA GLU A 523 -52.87 16.69 -14.52
C GLU A 523 -51.95 16.30 -15.67
N HIS A 524 -51.67 17.25 -16.56
CA HIS A 524 -50.68 17.04 -17.62
C HIS A 524 -49.27 16.93 -17.06
N GLN A 525 -48.92 17.71 -16.03
CA GLN A 525 -47.63 17.56 -15.34
C GLN A 525 -47.46 16.16 -14.77
N PHE A 526 -48.50 15.63 -14.11
CA PHE A 526 -48.48 14.26 -13.62
C PHE A 526 -48.29 13.25 -14.77
N THR A 527 -49.07 13.38 -15.84
CA THR A 527 -49.01 12.48 -17.01
C THR A 527 -47.63 12.48 -17.66
N VAL A 528 -47.05 13.66 -17.89
CA VAL A 528 -45.71 13.83 -18.46
C VAL A 528 -44.64 13.28 -17.53
N TRP A 529 -44.73 13.58 -16.23
CA TRP A 529 -43.77 13.09 -15.26
C TRP A 529 -43.82 11.57 -15.14
N LEU A 530 -45.01 10.99 -15.16
CA LEU A 530 -45.23 9.55 -15.18
C LEU A 530 -44.60 8.91 -16.42
N ALA A 531 -44.83 9.48 -17.60
CA ALA A 531 -44.19 9.01 -18.84
C ALA A 531 -42.66 9.05 -18.75
N ILE A 532 -42.08 10.14 -18.23
CA ILE A 532 -40.61 10.26 -18.00
C ILE A 532 -40.11 9.17 -17.04
N ARG A 533 -40.85 8.88 -15.96
CA ARG A 533 -40.48 7.82 -15.01
C ARG A 533 -40.58 6.43 -15.61
N LEU A 534 -41.59 6.16 -16.43
CA LEU A 534 -41.77 4.88 -17.11
C LEU A 534 -40.69 4.65 -18.17
N ASP A 535 -40.35 5.67 -18.98
CA ASP A 535 -39.26 5.60 -19.97
C ASP A 535 -37.91 5.31 -19.29
N LEU A 536 -37.64 6.00 -18.18
CA LEU A 536 -36.44 5.76 -17.37
C LEU A 536 -36.39 4.31 -16.84
N LEU A 537 -37.50 3.76 -16.38
CA LEU A 537 -37.57 2.40 -15.83
C LEU A 537 -37.41 1.34 -16.92
N ASP A 538 -38.04 1.51 -18.08
CA ASP A 538 -37.93 0.60 -19.22
C ASP A 538 -36.47 0.50 -19.70
N GLU A 539 -35.77 1.63 -19.78
CA GLU A 539 -34.34 1.66 -20.10
C GLU A 539 -33.47 0.96 -19.05
N VAL A 540 -33.74 1.20 -17.75
CA VAL A 540 -32.98 0.60 -16.64
C VAL A 540 -33.19 -0.91 -16.60
N HIS A 541 -34.44 -1.39 -16.73
CA HIS A 541 -34.76 -2.81 -16.78
C HIS A 541 -34.11 -3.47 -17.99
N SER A 542 -34.25 -2.89 -19.18
CA SER A 542 -33.62 -3.40 -20.40
C SER A 542 -32.10 -3.46 -20.30
N ALA A 543 -31.45 -2.55 -19.56
CA ALA A 543 -30.02 -2.62 -19.30
C ALA A 543 -29.66 -3.78 -18.35
N VAL A 544 -30.41 -3.94 -17.25
CA VAL A 544 -30.20 -5.02 -16.27
C VAL A 544 -30.46 -6.41 -16.87
N GLU A 545 -31.51 -6.56 -17.68
CA GLU A 545 -31.86 -7.83 -18.33
C GLU A 545 -30.87 -8.25 -19.40
N ARG A 546 -30.36 -7.30 -20.20
CA ARG A 546 -29.29 -7.58 -21.16
C ARG A 546 -28.06 -8.14 -20.45
N GLU A 547 -27.68 -7.55 -19.32
CA GLU A 547 -26.53 -8.00 -18.54
C GLU A 547 -26.76 -9.36 -17.87
N ALA A 548 -27.99 -9.66 -17.44
CA ALA A 548 -28.37 -10.99 -16.97
C ALA A 548 -28.40 -12.05 -18.10
N SER A 549 -28.58 -11.62 -19.35
CA SER A 549 -28.65 -12.47 -20.55
C SER A 549 -27.31 -12.66 -21.26
N PHE A 550 -26.31 -11.80 -20.99
CA PHE A 550 -24.91 -12.02 -21.40
C PHE A 550 -24.32 -13.18 -20.57
N ARG A 551 -24.68 -14.38 -21.02
CA ARG A 551 -24.06 -15.66 -20.68
C ARG A 551 -22.74 -15.84 -21.42
#